data_AF-A0A9D9S1C0-F1
#
_entry.id   AF-A0A9D9S1C0-F1
#
_cell.length_a   1.000
_cell.length_b   1.000
_cell.length_c   1.000
_cell.angle_alpha   90.00
_cell.angle_beta   90.00
_cell.angle_gamma   90.00
#
_symmetry.space_group_name_H-M   'P 1'
#
loop_
_entity.id
_entity.type
_entity.pdbx_description
1 polymer ?
#
loop_
_entity_poly.entity_id
_entity_poly.type
_entity_poly.pdbx_seq_one_letter_code
_entity_poly.pdbx_strand_id
1 'polypeptide(L)'
;MVLDSAIVAVVSGIALDRDDGRGLLERLRDSKLSRLRNVPFLLMVSSSFTDADRQTARKLGVSEFIVKGASEPSIESIVSAQMEWREGSAEARPAAPAPLPEEPFEQYGGQSDIGISNIMGQVAGLEASDSEASDDDAFSEDDTVLAEEMLEEYLANSLPEAQTGSGVGVLAFCLDGYDDLVVRYGAELAFSSAQRFCYLLSRKIRPEDYIGQLADGRVVIVTRSTSETICAGFANRICKAMASAQISVEGQRINLTVSVGVAVVPDDGVGLSEQALLQLAYGRLDAAIRAGGNRVMAASNLQGAQLGSCESFVPQFKELLATIDPAAMTPCLGTIGMQLMPLLRELDKSFHFGLPIEEMHKRLWDRARAERMVT
;
A
#
# COMPACT_ATOMS: atom_id res chain seq x y z
N MET A 1 -5.77 -23.33 21.43
CA MET A 1 -4.86 -22.71 20.45
C MET A 1 -5.18 -23.21 19.05
N VAL A 2 -5.78 -22.35 18.22
CA VAL A 2 -5.99 -22.63 16.79
C VAL A 2 -4.70 -22.23 16.09
N LEU A 3 -3.90 -23.21 15.67
CA LEU A 3 -2.70 -22.94 14.88
C LEU A 3 -3.12 -22.49 13.47
N ASP A 4 -2.70 -21.29 13.09
CA ASP A 4 -3.02 -20.65 11.81
C ASP A 4 -2.77 -21.61 10.66
N SER A 5 -3.84 -21.96 9.92
CA SER A 5 -3.83 -22.81 8.72
C SER A 5 -2.93 -22.27 7.60
N ALA A 6 -2.50 -21.01 7.67
CA ALA A 6 -1.68 -20.34 6.68
C ALA A 6 -0.17 -20.63 6.79
N ILE A 7 0.33 -21.15 7.91
CA ILE A 7 1.76 -21.54 8.02
C ILE A 7 2.03 -22.74 7.10
N VAL A 8 2.83 -22.53 6.06
CA VAL A 8 3.12 -23.51 5.00
C VAL A 8 4.53 -24.08 5.07
N ALA A 9 5.47 -23.37 5.71
CA ALA A 9 6.84 -23.82 5.91
C ALA A 9 7.46 -23.08 7.10
N VAL A 10 8.55 -23.62 7.65
CA VAL A 10 9.36 -22.99 8.69
C VAL A 10 10.78 -22.85 8.13
N VAL A 11 11.37 -21.65 8.20
CA VAL A 11 12.76 -21.41 7.78
C VAL A 11 13.58 -21.07 9.02
N SER A 12 14.72 -21.74 9.22
CA SER A 12 15.59 -21.52 10.38
C SER A 12 17.07 -21.51 10.01
N GLY A 13 17.87 -20.70 10.71
CA GLY A 13 19.35 -20.72 10.64
C GLY A 13 19.99 -21.87 11.43
N ILE A 14 21.27 -22.13 11.18
CA ILE A 14 22.08 -23.20 11.83
C ILE A 14 22.46 -22.87 13.28
N ALA A 15 22.58 -21.60 13.67
CA ALA A 15 22.95 -21.17 15.03
C ALA A 15 22.08 -19.99 15.46
N LEU A 16 21.36 -20.16 16.57
CA LEU A 16 20.58 -19.12 17.25
C LEU A 16 20.91 -19.22 18.73
N ASP A 17 21.40 -18.12 19.28
CA ASP A 17 22.15 -17.99 20.52
C ASP A 17 21.32 -18.36 21.78
N ARG A 18 20.03 -18.66 21.61
CA ARG A 18 19.09 -18.93 22.70
C ARG A 18 18.06 -20.04 22.46
N ASP A 19 18.05 -20.70 21.29
CA ASP A 19 17.34 -21.96 21.06
C ASP A 19 17.73 -22.48 19.66
N ASP A 20 18.58 -23.51 19.59
CA ASP A 20 19.12 -24.03 18.32
C ASP A 20 17.97 -24.43 17.38
N GLY A 21 18.08 -24.12 16.08
CA GLY A 21 17.09 -24.53 15.05
C GLY A 21 16.80 -26.04 15.04
N ARG A 22 17.67 -26.84 15.65
CA ARG A 22 17.45 -28.25 15.99
C ARG A 22 16.35 -28.47 17.04
N GLY A 23 16.37 -27.72 18.15
CA GLY A 23 15.34 -27.80 19.18
C GLY A 23 13.96 -27.40 18.67
N LEU A 24 13.90 -26.39 17.78
CA LEU A 24 12.65 -26.05 17.08
C LEU A 24 12.15 -27.19 16.19
N LEU A 25 13.04 -27.81 15.40
CA LEU A 25 12.70 -28.94 14.54
C LEU A 25 12.21 -30.15 15.35
N GLU A 26 12.88 -30.47 16.46
CA GLU A 26 12.45 -31.55 17.37
C GLU A 26 11.06 -31.27 17.93
N ARG A 27 10.81 -30.06 18.45
CA ARG A 27 9.47 -29.67 18.96
C ARG A 27 8.39 -29.73 17.88
N LEU A 28 8.71 -29.38 16.64
CA LEU A 28 7.78 -29.52 15.52
C LEU A 28 7.47 -30.99 15.23
N ARG A 29 8.48 -31.84 15.15
CA ARG A 29 8.32 -33.28 14.85
C ARG A 29 7.66 -34.06 15.99
N ASP A 30 7.82 -33.60 17.23
CA ASP A 30 7.14 -34.17 18.41
C ASP A 30 5.74 -33.59 18.67
N SER A 31 5.29 -32.64 17.85
CA SER A 31 3.97 -32.04 17.99
C SER A 31 2.85 -33.08 17.84
N LYS A 32 1.89 -33.04 18.78
CA LYS A 32 0.66 -33.86 18.70
C LYS A 32 -0.23 -33.48 17.51
N LEU A 33 -0.01 -32.31 16.92
CA LEU A 33 -0.73 -31.84 15.75
C LEU A 33 -0.03 -32.34 14.49
N SER A 34 -0.71 -33.23 13.77
CA SER A 34 -0.20 -33.85 12.53
C SER A 34 0.31 -32.83 11.52
N ARG A 35 -0.34 -31.67 11.44
CA ARG A 35 0.04 -30.59 10.54
C ARG A 35 1.41 -29.98 10.88
N LEU A 36 1.67 -29.68 12.15
CA LEU A 36 2.97 -29.15 12.58
C LEU A 36 4.06 -30.21 12.46
N ARG A 37 3.74 -31.45 12.83
CA ARG A 37 4.66 -32.57 12.66
C ARG A 37 5.10 -32.76 11.21
N ASN A 38 4.23 -32.46 10.25
CA ASN A 38 4.51 -32.64 8.82
C ASN A 38 4.86 -31.33 8.10
N VAL A 39 5.00 -30.19 8.82
CA VAL A 39 5.30 -28.91 8.16
C VAL A 39 6.69 -28.96 7.52
N PRO A 40 6.85 -28.49 6.27
CA PRO A 40 8.15 -28.34 5.65
C PRO A 40 9.09 -27.49 6.50
N PHE A 41 10.30 -28.01 6.79
CA PHE A 41 11.31 -27.29 7.56
C PHE A 41 12.55 -27.04 6.68
N LEU A 42 12.85 -25.78 6.45
CA LEU A 42 13.91 -25.30 5.58
C LEU A 42 15.08 -24.80 6.42
N LEU A 43 16.27 -25.39 6.24
CA LEU A 43 17.46 -25.00 6.98
C LEU A 43 18.35 -24.08 6.15
N MET A 44 18.62 -22.89 6.66
CA MET A 44 19.56 -21.95 6.04
C MET A 44 20.99 -22.34 6.40
N VAL A 45 21.81 -22.63 5.38
CA VAL A 45 23.15 -23.17 5.50
C VAL A 45 24.18 -22.25 4.84
N SER A 46 25.40 -22.23 5.36
CA SER A 46 26.51 -21.53 4.68
C SER A 46 27.03 -22.36 3.50
N SER A 47 27.75 -21.73 2.57
CA SER A 47 28.39 -22.43 1.44
C SER A 47 29.45 -23.46 1.87
N SER A 48 29.93 -23.39 3.11
CA SER A 48 30.83 -24.36 3.74
C SER A 48 30.14 -25.59 4.36
N PHE A 49 28.81 -25.69 4.28
CA PHE A 49 28.04 -26.78 4.89
C PHE A 49 28.17 -28.08 4.09
N THR A 50 28.72 -29.13 4.70
CA THR A 50 29.12 -30.35 3.99
C THR A 50 27.94 -31.27 3.68
N ASP A 51 28.10 -32.17 2.70
CA ASP A 51 27.08 -33.18 2.38
C ASP A 51 26.81 -34.15 3.55
N ALA A 52 27.81 -34.41 4.40
CA ALA A 52 27.65 -35.20 5.61
C ALA A 52 26.72 -34.51 6.63
N ASP A 53 26.85 -33.19 6.77
CA ASP A 53 25.98 -32.39 7.64
C ASP A 53 24.56 -32.31 7.09
N ARG A 54 24.40 -32.19 5.76
CA ARG A 54 23.09 -32.24 5.07
C ARG A 54 22.39 -33.57 5.30
N GLN A 55 23.10 -34.69 5.18
CA GLN A 55 22.53 -36.01 5.46
C GLN A 55 22.09 -36.15 6.92
N THR A 56 22.85 -35.57 7.84
CA THR A 56 22.52 -35.59 9.27
C THR A 56 21.28 -34.75 9.56
N ALA A 57 21.18 -33.55 8.98
CA ALA A 57 20.01 -32.68 9.11
C ALA A 57 18.74 -33.27 8.47
N ARG A 58 18.86 -33.96 7.32
CA ARG A 58 17.72 -34.68 6.71
C ARG A 58 17.18 -35.80 7.60
N LYS A 59 18.06 -36.53 8.30
CA LYS A 59 17.64 -37.56 9.28
C LYS A 59 16.85 -36.97 10.45
N LEU A 60 17.09 -35.70 10.80
CA LEU A 60 16.36 -34.98 11.83
C LEU A 60 15.02 -34.40 11.33
N GLY A 61 14.71 -34.53 10.03
CA GLY A 61 13.46 -34.09 9.45
C GLY A 61 13.50 -32.72 8.77
N VAL A 62 14.68 -32.21 8.42
CA VAL A 62 14.81 -31.04 7.51
C VAL A 62 14.32 -31.45 6.12
N SER A 63 13.41 -30.65 5.57
CA SER A 63 12.79 -30.85 4.27
C SER A 63 13.69 -30.35 3.15
N GLU A 64 14.27 -29.15 3.26
CA GLU A 64 15.26 -28.67 2.29
C GLU A 64 16.24 -27.62 2.86
N PHE A 65 17.31 -27.31 2.13
CA PHE A 65 18.40 -26.39 2.50
C PHE A 65 18.42 -25.13 1.64
N ILE A 66 18.63 -23.97 2.26
CA ILE A 66 18.80 -22.67 1.59
C ILE A 66 20.24 -22.21 1.81
N VAL A 67 21.02 -22.04 0.74
CA VAL A 67 22.41 -21.56 0.86
C VAL A 67 22.41 -20.04 1.05
N LYS A 68 23.09 -19.55 2.10
CA LYS A 68 23.23 -18.12 2.38
C LYS A 68 23.97 -17.43 1.21
N GLY A 69 23.29 -16.48 0.56
CA GLY A 69 23.77 -15.83 -0.67
C GLY A 69 23.35 -16.50 -1.98
N ALA A 70 22.42 -17.46 -1.95
CA ALA A 70 21.78 -17.96 -3.17
C ALA A 70 20.96 -16.85 -3.86
N SER A 71 20.92 -16.87 -5.20
CA SER A 71 20.11 -15.94 -5.98
C SER A 71 18.61 -16.21 -5.84
N GLU A 72 17.79 -15.15 -5.90
CA GLU A 72 16.32 -15.15 -5.81
C GLU A 72 15.59 -16.32 -6.51
N PRO A 73 15.91 -16.71 -7.77
CA PRO A 73 15.20 -17.81 -8.45
C PRO A 73 15.36 -19.18 -7.78
N SER A 74 16.36 -19.34 -6.92
CA SER A 74 16.57 -20.61 -6.19
C SER A 74 15.60 -20.73 -5.01
N ILE A 75 15.23 -19.63 -4.36
CA ILE A 75 14.32 -19.63 -3.21
C ILE A 75 12.87 -19.78 -3.68
N GLU A 76 12.48 -19.07 -4.73
CA GLU A 76 11.15 -19.20 -5.33
C GLU A 76 10.85 -20.62 -5.78
N SER A 77 11.83 -21.30 -6.39
CA SER A 77 11.72 -22.71 -6.81
C SER A 77 11.48 -23.63 -5.62
N ILE A 78 12.23 -23.44 -4.51
CA ILE A 78 12.10 -24.24 -3.29
C ILE A 78 10.72 -24.03 -2.63
N VAL A 79 10.25 -22.78 -2.57
CA VAL A 79 8.95 -22.45 -1.97
C VAL A 79 7.79 -22.95 -2.85
N SER A 80 7.90 -22.80 -4.18
CA SER A 80 6.86 -23.22 -5.14
C SER A 80 6.67 -24.74 -5.12
N ALA A 81 7.76 -25.52 -5.09
CA ALA A 81 7.70 -26.98 -4.99
C ALA A 81 6.99 -27.47 -3.71
N GLN A 82 6.96 -26.66 -2.63
CA GLN A 82 6.24 -27.01 -1.41
C GLN A 82 4.78 -26.55 -1.40
N MET A 83 4.39 -25.61 -2.26
CA MET A 83 2.99 -25.21 -2.42
C MET A 83 2.18 -26.26 -3.21
N GLU A 84 2.82 -27.02 -4.12
CA GLU A 84 2.20 -28.17 -4.83
C GLU A 84 1.71 -29.28 -3.90
N TRP A 85 2.24 -29.35 -2.67
CA TRP A 85 1.79 -30.26 -1.61
C TRP A 85 0.29 -30.11 -1.26
N ARG A 86 -0.35 -28.98 -1.62
CA ARG A 86 -1.78 -28.72 -1.36
C ARG A 86 -2.74 -29.48 -2.29
N GLU A 87 -2.37 -29.77 -3.53
CA GLU A 87 -3.33 -30.36 -4.48
C GLU A 87 -3.59 -31.85 -4.19
N GLY A 88 -2.60 -32.58 -3.67
CA GLY A 88 -2.73 -34.01 -3.38
C GLY A 88 -3.52 -34.37 -2.11
N SER A 89 -3.81 -33.42 -1.20
CA SER A 89 -4.51 -33.70 0.07
C SER A 89 -5.92 -33.12 0.15
N ALA A 90 -6.42 -32.47 -0.92
CA ALA A 90 -7.69 -31.74 -0.92
C ALA A 90 -8.91 -32.56 -1.39
N GLU A 91 -8.81 -33.89 -1.47
CA GLU A 91 -9.86 -34.73 -2.03
C GLU A 91 -10.79 -35.32 -0.95
N ALA A 92 -11.64 -34.47 -0.36
CA ALA A 92 -12.94 -34.85 0.24
C ALA A 92 -13.65 -33.65 0.89
N ARG A 93 -14.39 -32.85 0.10
CA ARG A 93 -15.51 -32.05 0.63
C ARG A 93 -16.71 -32.12 -0.33
N PRO A 94 -17.94 -32.33 0.16
CA PRO A 94 -19.13 -32.42 -0.69
C PRO A 94 -19.55 -31.04 -1.23
N ALA A 95 -20.03 -31.03 -2.48
CA ALA A 95 -20.37 -29.85 -3.25
C ALA A 95 -21.60 -29.08 -2.72
N ALA A 96 -21.53 -27.75 -2.73
CA ALA A 96 -22.64 -26.84 -2.43
C ALA A 96 -23.62 -26.71 -3.63
N PRO A 97 -24.88 -26.29 -3.41
CA PRO A 97 -25.93 -26.34 -4.43
C PRO A 97 -25.81 -25.22 -5.48
N ALA A 98 -26.38 -25.50 -6.67
CA ALA A 98 -26.17 -24.73 -7.91
C ALA A 98 -26.75 -23.29 -7.90
N PRO A 99 -26.16 -22.36 -8.68
CA PRO A 99 -26.60 -20.96 -8.77
C PRO A 99 -27.79 -20.77 -9.73
N LEU A 100 -28.56 -19.69 -9.51
CA LEU A 100 -29.66 -19.21 -10.38
C LEU A 100 -29.13 -18.28 -11.50
N PRO A 101 -29.92 -18.02 -12.58
CA PRO A 101 -29.40 -17.56 -13.87
C PRO A 101 -29.01 -16.08 -13.91
N GLU A 102 -27.94 -15.78 -14.65
CA GLU A 102 -27.34 -14.45 -14.88
C GLU A 102 -28.04 -13.65 -15.99
N GLU A 103 -28.11 -12.33 -15.81
CA GLU A 103 -28.35 -11.34 -16.88
C GLU A 103 -27.01 -10.67 -17.27
N PRO A 104 -26.84 -10.21 -18.53
CA PRO A 104 -25.52 -10.03 -19.14
C PRO A 104 -24.85 -8.71 -18.76
N PHE A 105 -23.58 -8.78 -18.35
CA PHE A 105 -22.69 -7.63 -18.14
C PHE A 105 -21.79 -7.42 -19.36
N GLU A 106 -21.77 -6.19 -19.90
CA GLU A 106 -20.76 -5.76 -20.87
C GLU A 106 -19.41 -5.49 -20.18
N GLN A 107 -18.37 -5.95 -20.85
CA GLN A 107 -17.07 -6.29 -20.30
C GLN A 107 -16.04 -5.20 -20.65
N TYR A 108 -15.40 -4.58 -19.66
CA TYR A 108 -14.12 -3.89 -19.84
C TYR A 108 -13.20 -4.13 -18.63
N GLY A 109 -12.18 -4.96 -18.85
CA GLY A 109 -10.84 -4.83 -18.24
C GLY A 109 -10.62 -5.33 -16.81
N GLY A 110 -10.14 -6.59 -16.68
CA GLY A 110 -9.15 -6.98 -15.67
C GLY A 110 -9.66 -7.28 -14.26
N GLN A 111 -10.14 -8.51 -14.08
CA GLN A 111 -10.63 -9.10 -12.84
C GLN A 111 -9.69 -8.95 -11.63
N SER A 112 -10.26 -8.54 -10.50
CA SER A 112 -10.04 -9.16 -9.20
C SER A 112 -11.23 -8.87 -8.29
N ASP A 113 -12.30 -9.64 -8.49
CA ASP A 113 -13.38 -9.85 -7.51
C ASP A 113 -12.90 -10.71 -6.34
N ILE A 114 -11.81 -10.30 -5.66
CA ILE A 114 -11.30 -11.01 -4.48
C ILE A 114 -11.87 -10.36 -3.21
N GLY A 115 -13.09 -10.82 -2.88
CA GLY A 115 -13.59 -11.02 -1.51
C GLY A 115 -13.27 -9.94 -0.48
N ILE A 116 -13.98 -8.81 -0.54
CA ILE A 116 -14.05 -7.83 0.56
C ILE A 116 -14.74 -8.45 1.81
N SER A 117 -15.52 -9.51 1.62
CA SER A 117 -16.28 -10.21 2.67
C SER A 117 -15.43 -10.94 3.72
N ASN A 118 -14.12 -11.12 3.51
CA ASN A 118 -13.24 -11.83 4.46
C ASN A 118 -12.41 -10.90 5.37
N ILE A 119 -12.51 -9.57 5.21
CA ILE A 119 -11.96 -8.62 6.20
C ILE A 119 -12.73 -8.70 7.52
N MET A 120 -14.00 -9.08 7.48
CA MET A 120 -14.95 -8.97 8.59
C MET A 120 -14.95 -10.12 9.60
N GLY A 121 -14.26 -11.23 9.32
CA GLY A 121 -14.29 -12.40 10.22
C GLY A 121 -13.30 -12.34 11.40
N GLN A 122 -12.28 -11.49 11.33
CA GLN A 122 -11.15 -11.50 12.27
C GLN A 122 -10.98 -10.18 13.05
N VAL A 123 -11.95 -9.26 12.98
CA VAL A 123 -11.94 -8.00 13.76
C VAL A 123 -12.82 -8.10 15.01
N ALA A 124 -13.53 -9.22 15.18
CA ALA A 124 -14.31 -9.50 16.37
C ALA A 124 -13.39 -10.06 17.47
N GLY A 125 -12.92 -9.19 18.36
CA GLY A 125 -12.23 -9.57 19.60
C GLY A 125 -10.94 -8.80 19.81
N LEU A 126 -11.04 -7.52 20.19
CA LEU A 126 -10.01 -6.85 20.96
C LEU A 126 -10.45 -6.97 22.42
N GLU A 127 -10.17 -8.12 23.04
CA GLU A 127 -10.29 -8.28 24.49
C GLU A 127 -8.92 -7.97 25.10
N ALA A 128 -8.89 -7.11 26.11
CA ALA A 128 -7.81 -7.09 27.08
C ALA A 128 -7.99 -8.34 27.96
N SER A 129 -7.32 -9.44 27.63
CA SER A 129 -7.30 -10.61 28.49
C SER A 129 -5.93 -10.77 29.14
N ASP A 130 -5.91 -10.55 30.46
CA ASP A 130 -4.83 -10.93 31.35
C ASP A 130 -4.51 -12.43 31.22
N SER A 131 -3.24 -12.71 30.90
CA SER A 131 -2.45 -13.91 31.18
C SER A 131 -2.90 -15.27 30.62
N GLU A 132 -2.13 -15.81 29.67
CA GLU A 132 -1.22 -16.95 29.94
C GLU A 132 0.07 -16.73 29.13
N ALA A 133 1.20 -16.71 29.82
CA ALA A 133 2.51 -16.29 29.33
C ALA A 133 3.07 -17.17 28.19
N SER A 134 3.53 -16.53 27.11
CA SER A 134 4.71 -16.97 26.33
C SER A 134 5.25 -15.82 25.48
N ASP A 135 6.39 -15.31 25.94
CA ASP A 135 7.34 -14.34 25.40
C ASP A 135 6.88 -12.87 25.23
N ASP A 136 7.32 -12.07 26.22
CA ASP A 136 7.51 -10.63 26.15
C ASP A 136 8.35 -10.26 24.91
N ASP A 137 7.71 -9.82 23.84
CA ASP A 137 8.30 -8.83 22.94
C ASP A 137 7.49 -7.53 23.12
N ALA A 138 7.84 -6.79 24.17
CA ALA A 138 7.51 -5.36 24.21
C ALA A 138 8.30 -4.69 23.07
N PHE A 139 7.66 -4.54 21.91
CA PHE A 139 8.25 -3.92 20.72
C PHE A 139 8.69 -2.49 21.08
N SER A 140 9.95 -2.23 20.79
CA SER A 140 10.65 -1.04 21.26
C SER A 140 10.62 0.06 20.19
N GLU A 141 10.96 1.29 20.56
CA GLU A 141 11.20 2.38 19.58
C GLU A 141 12.18 1.94 18.47
N ASP A 142 13.06 0.98 18.76
CA ASP A 142 14.03 0.40 17.83
C ASP A 142 13.36 -0.23 16.60
N ASP A 143 12.22 -0.91 16.74
CA ASP A 143 11.51 -1.55 15.61
C ASP A 143 10.90 -0.51 14.66
N THR A 144 10.51 0.65 15.19
CA THR A 144 9.96 1.75 14.39
C THR A 144 11.05 2.54 13.67
N VAL A 145 12.22 2.68 14.30
CA VAL A 145 13.42 3.24 13.66
C VAL A 145 13.88 2.35 12.50
N LEU A 146 13.89 1.03 12.71
CA LEU A 146 14.19 0.06 11.66
C LEU A 146 13.21 0.15 10.48
N ALA A 147 11.92 0.37 10.74
CA ALA A 147 10.92 0.55 9.68
C ALA A 147 11.15 1.82 8.86
N GLU A 148 11.55 2.92 9.50
CA GLU A 148 11.87 4.18 8.81
C GLU A 148 13.14 4.06 7.95
N GLU A 149 14.20 3.44 8.49
CA GLU A 149 15.44 3.18 7.74
C GLU A 149 15.20 2.27 6.53
N MET A 150 14.43 1.19 6.71
CA MET A 150 14.08 0.28 5.61
C MET A 150 13.21 0.95 4.54
N LEU A 151 12.30 1.84 4.95
CA LEU A 151 11.46 2.61 4.04
C LEU A 151 12.30 3.52 3.14
N GLU A 152 13.26 4.25 3.73
CA GLU A 152 14.17 5.13 2.98
C GLU A 152 15.06 4.34 2.03
N GLU A 153 15.63 3.21 2.48
CA GLU A 153 16.45 2.33 1.64
C GLU A 153 15.64 1.78 0.45
N TYR A 154 14.41 1.33 0.70
CA TYR A 154 13.54 0.82 -0.35
C TYR A 154 13.16 1.89 -1.38
N LEU A 155 12.93 3.13 -0.93
CA LEU A 155 12.66 4.26 -1.83
C LEU A 155 13.88 4.63 -2.66
N ALA A 156 15.06 4.70 -2.06
CA ALA A 156 16.31 4.97 -2.77
C ALA A 156 16.57 3.95 -3.89
N ASN A 157 16.21 2.68 -3.65
CA ASN A 157 16.35 1.61 -4.63
C ASN A 157 15.27 1.61 -5.73
N SER A 158 14.08 2.19 -5.47
CA SER A 158 12.96 2.17 -6.42
C SER A 158 12.84 3.43 -7.27
N LEU A 159 13.19 4.62 -6.75
CA LEU A 159 13.10 5.89 -7.48
C LEU A 159 13.87 5.93 -8.81
N PRO A 160 15.09 5.35 -8.94
CA PRO A 160 15.81 5.34 -10.21
C PRO A 160 15.04 4.64 -11.33
N GLU A 161 14.23 3.62 -11.01
CA GLU A 161 13.39 2.89 -11.97
C GLU A 161 12.18 3.73 -12.43
N ALA A 162 11.75 4.71 -11.63
CA ALA A 162 10.68 5.65 -12.01
C ALA A 162 11.06 6.53 -13.21
N GLN A 163 12.36 6.78 -13.39
CA GLN A 163 12.87 7.60 -14.49
C GLN A 163 12.84 6.88 -15.85
N THR A 164 12.74 5.54 -15.84
CA THR A 164 12.76 4.70 -17.05
C THR A 164 11.37 4.23 -17.49
N GLY A 165 10.30 4.65 -16.78
CA GLY A 165 8.91 4.47 -17.19
C GLY A 165 8.04 3.63 -16.23
N SER A 166 8.59 3.18 -15.10
CA SER A 166 7.84 2.41 -14.08
C SER A 166 7.54 3.28 -12.85
N GLY A 167 6.36 3.91 -12.80
CA GLY A 167 6.06 4.87 -11.73
C GLY A 167 6.15 4.27 -10.32
N VAL A 168 6.63 5.08 -9.36
CA VAL A 168 6.79 4.70 -7.96
C VAL A 168 5.82 5.52 -7.11
N GLY A 169 5.02 4.83 -6.31
CA GLY A 169 4.00 5.43 -5.45
C GLY A 169 4.28 5.22 -3.97
N VAL A 170 4.05 6.26 -3.18
CA VAL A 170 4.05 6.25 -1.72
C VAL A 170 2.62 6.51 -1.24
N LEU A 171 2.11 5.61 -0.40
CA LEU A 171 0.81 5.74 0.24
C LEU A 171 1.02 5.77 1.76
N ALA A 172 0.77 6.91 2.38
CA ALA A 172 0.82 7.08 3.82
C ALA A 172 -0.60 7.03 4.40
N PHE A 173 -0.86 6.10 5.31
CA PHE A 173 -2.13 5.88 5.98
C PHE A 173 -2.04 6.28 7.45
N CYS A 174 -3.13 6.78 8.00
CA CYS A 174 -3.28 6.95 9.46
C CYS A 174 -4.73 6.71 9.87
N LEU A 175 -4.91 6.11 11.05
CA LEU A 175 -6.21 5.97 11.68
C LEU A 175 -6.71 7.35 12.09
N ASP A 176 -7.95 7.69 11.71
CA ASP A 176 -8.51 8.98 12.07
C ASP A 176 -8.77 9.05 13.58
N GLY A 177 -8.32 10.14 14.21
CA GLY A 177 -8.44 10.31 15.66
C GLY A 177 -7.47 9.45 16.47
N TYR A 178 -6.31 9.09 15.91
CA TYR A 178 -5.27 8.31 16.59
C TYR A 178 -4.89 8.90 17.97
N ASP A 179 -4.65 10.20 18.06
CA ASP A 179 -4.34 10.87 19.35
C ASP A 179 -5.46 10.69 20.38
N ASP A 180 -6.72 10.81 19.96
CA ASP A 180 -7.86 10.59 20.86
C ASP A 180 -7.96 9.12 21.29
N LEU A 181 -7.48 8.19 20.46
CA LEU A 181 -7.46 6.77 20.74
C LEU A 181 -6.35 6.45 21.75
N VAL A 182 -5.18 7.08 21.63
CA VAL A 182 -4.10 7.04 22.64
C VAL A 182 -4.60 7.59 23.98
N VAL A 183 -5.28 8.74 23.98
CA VAL A 183 -5.79 9.37 25.21
C VAL A 183 -6.87 8.51 25.88
N ARG A 184 -7.75 7.88 25.12
CA ARG A 184 -8.90 7.11 25.66
C ARG A 184 -8.56 5.68 26.04
N TYR A 185 -7.71 5.02 25.28
CA TYR A 185 -7.46 3.57 25.39
C TYR A 185 -5.99 3.22 25.65
N GLY A 186 -5.09 4.22 25.70
CA GLY A 186 -3.66 4.03 25.92
C GLY A 186 -2.86 3.89 24.63
N ALA A 187 -1.57 4.21 24.72
CA ALA A 187 -0.65 4.19 23.57
C ALA A 187 -0.49 2.78 22.97
N GLU A 188 -0.47 1.75 23.81
CA GLU A 188 -0.32 0.35 23.40
C GLU A 188 -1.49 -0.13 22.55
N LEU A 189 -2.73 0.22 22.92
CA LEU A 189 -3.92 -0.13 22.15
C LEU A 189 -3.98 0.61 20.81
N ALA A 190 -3.58 1.88 20.80
CA ALA A 190 -3.49 2.65 19.57
C ALA A 190 -2.46 2.08 18.60
N PHE A 191 -1.27 1.80 19.12
CA PHE A 191 -0.20 1.24 18.33
C PHE A 191 -0.56 -0.14 17.77
N SER A 192 -1.12 -1.04 18.60
CA SER A 192 -1.58 -2.36 18.16
C SER A 192 -2.74 -2.29 17.16
N SER A 193 -3.60 -1.27 17.25
CA SER A 193 -4.65 -1.03 16.24
C SER A 193 -4.07 -0.68 14.88
N ALA A 194 -3.06 0.21 14.85
CA ALA A 194 -2.33 0.55 13.62
C ALA A 194 -1.52 -0.64 13.09
N GLN A 195 -0.93 -1.46 13.97
CA GLN A 195 -0.21 -2.67 13.61
C GLN A 195 -1.11 -3.71 12.96
N ARG A 196 -2.30 -3.93 13.53
CA ARG A 196 -3.29 -4.84 12.94
C ARG A 196 -3.76 -4.33 11.59
N PHE A 197 -3.92 -3.01 11.44
CA PHE A 197 -4.20 -2.39 10.14
C PHE A 197 -3.08 -2.63 9.12
N CYS A 198 -1.82 -2.42 9.52
CA CYS A 198 -0.64 -2.73 8.70
C CYS A 198 -0.64 -4.21 8.25
N TYR A 199 -0.89 -5.14 9.17
CA TYR A 199 -0.98 -6.57 8.87
C TYR A 199 -2.10 -6.93 7.89
N LEU A 200 -3.24 -6.25 7.97
CA LEU A 200 -4.34 -6.47 7.03
C LEU A 200 -3.98 -5.95 5.62
N LEU A 201 -3.26 -4.83 5.55
CA LEU A 201 -2.79 -4.27 4.29
C LEU A 201 -1.70 -5.10 3.64
N SER A 202 -0.78 -5.68 4.41
CA SER A 202 0.32 -6.50 3.86
C SER A 202 -0.17 -7.72 3.06
N ARG A 203 -1.39 -8.21 3.35
CA ARG A 203 -2.04 -9.28 2.59
C ARG A 203 -2.70 -8.83 1.28
N LYS A 204 -2.76 -7.52 1.02
CA LYS A 204 -3.45 -6.89 -0.12
C LYS A 204 -2.51 -6.17 -1.08
N ILE A 205 -1.23 -6.04 -0.72
CA ILE A 205 -0.17 -5.50 -1.56
C ILE A 205 0.54 -6.63 -2.30
N ARG A 206 1.35 -6.28 -3.30
CA ARG A 206 2.14 -7.27 -4.04
C ARG A 206 3.40 -7.64 -3.24
N PRO A 207 3.97 -8.84 -3.45
CA PRO A 207 5.19 -9.26 -2.75
C PRO A 207 6.38 -8.31 -2.97
N GLU A 208 6.43 -7.65 -4.12
CA GLU A 208 7.45 -6.67 -4.44
C GLU A 208 7.23 -5.32 -3.75
N ASP A 209 6.02 -5.01 -3.26
CA ASP A 209 5.74 -3.75 -2.57
C ASP A 209 6.26 -3.79 -1.12
N TYR A 210 6.70 -2.63 -0.61
CA TYR A 210 7.11 -2.49 0.78
C TYR A 210 5.95 -1.94 1.63
N ILE A 211 5.85 -2.40 2.87
CA ILE A 211 4.95 -1.85 3.88
C ILE A 211 5.65 -1.78 5.24
N GLY A 212 5.48 -0.66 5.93
CA GLY A 212 6.03 -0.43 7.27
C GLY A 212 5.08 0.39 8.14
N GLN A 213 5.19 0.23 9.46
CA GLN A 213 4.50 1.07 10.45
C GLN A 213 5.54 1.95 11.15
N LEU A 214 5.24 3.23 11.29
CA LEU A 214 6.07 4.23 11.96
C LEU A 214 5.63 4.44 13.42
N ALA A 215 6.48 5.10 14.21
CA ALA A 215 6.29 5.32 15.64
C ALA A 215 4.99 6.07 16.01
N ASP A 216 4.54 6.97 15.14
CA ASP A 216 3.31 7.74 15.31
C ASP A 216 2.03 7.02 14.85
N GLY A 217 2.12 5.71 14.58
CA GLY A 217 1.00 4.91 14.11
C GLY A 217 0.68 5.08 12.62
N ARG A 218 1.48 5.86 11.87
CA ARG A 218 1.36 5.91 10.42
C ARG A 218 1.79 4.59 9.80
N VAL A 219 1.06 4.14 8.80
CA VAL A 219 1.40 2.97 7.99
C VAL A 219 1.73 3.44 6.60
N VAL A 220 2.92 3.10 6.10
CA VAL A 220 3.40 3.56 4.79
C VAL A 220 3.58 2.37 3.87
N ILE A 221 3.09 2.50 2.64
CA ILE A 221 3.29 1.54 1.55
C ILE A 221 4.10 2.22 0.45
N VAL A 222 5.10 1.53 -0.08
CA VAL A 222 5.82 1.91 -1.29
C VAL A 222 5.59 0.86 -2.36
N THR A 223 5.12 1.30 -3.52
CA THR A 223 4.75 0.41 -4.63
C THR A 223 5.40 0.85 -5.94
N ARG A 224 5.68 -0.10 -6.82
CA ARG A 224 6.33 0.11 -8.13
C ARG A 224 5.35 -0.14 -9.28
N SER A 225 5.71 0.29 -10.48
CA SER A 225 4.90 0.13 -11.70
C SER A 225 3.46 0.65 -11.56
N THR A 226 3.30 1.78 -10.88
CA THR A 226 1.99 2.34 -10.55
C THR A 226 1.78 3.73 -11.16
N SER A 227 0.52 4.16 -11.15
CA SER A 227 0.11 5.54 -11.44
C SER A 227 -0.70 6.08 -10.26
N GLU A 228 -0.85 7.40 -10.21
CA GLU A 228 -1.67 8.06 -9.20
C GLU A 228 -3.10 7.51 -9.15
N THR A 229 -3.70 7.27 -10.31
CA THR A 229 -5.06 6.71 -10.43
C THR A 229 -5.18 5.32 -9.79
N ILE A 230 -4.17 4.47 -9.97
CA ILE A 230 -4.14 3.12 -9.39
C ILE A 230 -3.96 3.21 -7.87
N CYS A 231 -3.00 4.01 -7.40
CA CYS A 231 -2.75 4.21 -5.97
C CYS A 231 -3.97 4.81 -5.26
N ALA A 232 -4.56 5.87 -5.81
CA ALA A 232 -5.75 6.50 -5.26
C ALA A 232 -6.96 5.56 -5.27
N GLY A 233 -7.12 4.75 -6.33
CA GLY A 233 -8.16 3.72 -6.41
C GLY A 233 -7.99 2.64 -5.34
N PHE A 234 -6.76 2.17 -5.10
CA PHE A 234 -6.46 1.24 -4.02
C PHE A 234 -6.75 1.88 -2.65
N ALA A 235 -6.23 3.06 -2.37
CA ALA A 235 -6.46 3.80 -1.13
C ALA A 235 -7.97 4.01 -0.85
N ASN A 236 -8.75 4.40 -1.87
CA ASN A 236 -10.19 4.61 -1.74
C ASN A 236 -10.95 3.32 -1.38
N ARG A 237 -10.52 2.17 -1.91
CA ARG A 237 -11.10 0.87 -1.53
C ARG A 237 -10.82 0.57 -0.06
N ILE A 238 -9.62 0.89 0.43
CA ILE A 238 -9.25 0.72 1.84
C ILE A 238 -10.08 1.66 2.74
N CYS A 239 -10.21 2.95 2.40
CA CYS A 239 -11.06 3.89 3.17
C CYS A 239 -12.50 3.39 3.27
N LYS A 240 -13.11 2.95 2.15
CA LYS A 240 -14.48 2.41 2.14
C LYS A 240 -14.62 1.13 2.96
N ALA A 241 -13.63 0.24 2.88
CA ALA A 241 -13.63 -1.00 3.66
C ALA A 241 -13.53 -0.71 5.17
N MET A 242 -12.66 0.22 5.57
CA MET A 242 -12.52 0.62 6.97
C MET A 242 -13.78 1.34 7.49
N ALA A 243 -14.33 2.27 6.71
CA ALA A 243 -15.54 3.00 7.10
C ALA A 243 -16.79 2.11 7.24
N SER A 244 -16.82 0.96 6.56
CA SER A 244 -17.90 -0.02 6.69
C SER A 244 -17.61 -1.12 7.73
N ALA A 245 -16.38 -1.19 8.26
CA ALA A 245 -15.98 -2.17 9.25
C ALA A 245 -16.61 -1.89 10.62
N GLN A 246 -17.15 -2.92 11.26
CA GLN A 246 -17.58 -2.87 12.65
C GLN A 246 -16.40 -3.31 13.53
N ILE A 247 -15.68 -2.33 14.09
CA ILE A 247 -14.51 -2.58 14.93
C ILE A 247 -14.98 -2.52 16.38
N SER A 248 -14.58 -3.51 17.19
CA SER A 248 -14.93 -3.56 18.61
C SER A 248 -13.66 -3.59 19.46
N VAL A 249 -13.49 -2.61 20.34
CA VAL A 249 -12.45 -2.53 21.36
C VAL A 249 -13.08 -2.78 22.72
N GLU A 250 -12.62 -3.79 23.46
CA GLU A 250 -13.17 -4.20 24.76
C GLU A 250 -14.70 -4.42 24.75
N GLY A 251 -15.22 -4.97 23.65
CA GLY A 251 -16.66 -5.18 23.45
C GLY A 251 -17.47 -3.92 23.11
N GLN A 252 -16.86 -2.72 23.13
CA GLN A 252 -17.47 -1.49 22.63
C GLN A 252 -17.21 -1.32 21.13
N ARG A 253 -18.28 -1.10 20.37
CA ARG A 253 -18.17 -0.78 18.94
C ARG A 253 -17.62 0.62 18.76
N ILE A 254 -16.46 0.72 18.12
CA ILE A 254 -15.85 1.96 17.70
C ILE A 254 -15.93 2.10 16.18
N ASN A 255 -16.28 3.30 15.72
CA ASN A 255 -16.20 3.64 14.31
C ASN A 255 -14.80 4.19 14.06
N LEU A 256 -13.95 3.36 13.45
CA LEU A 256 -12.58 3.74 13.12
C LEU A 256 -12.45 3.87 11.61
N THR A 257 -12.08 5.05 11.15
CA THR A 257 -11.83 5.34 9.74
C THR A 257 -10.34 5.55 9.49
N VAL A 258 -9.95 5.63 8.23
CA VAL A 258 -8.56 5.84 7.83
C VAL A 258 -8.49 6.94 6.78
N SER A 259 -7.49 7.81 6.94
CA SER A 259 -7.11 8.80 5.94
C SER A 259 -5.82 8.40 5.25
N VAL A 260 -5.66 8.83 3.99
CA VAL A 260 -4.54 8.43 3.15
C VAL A 260 -3.98 9.63 2.39
N GLY A 261 -2.66 9.80 2.41
CA GLY A 261 -1.92 10.66 1.51
C GLY A 261 -1.20 9.82 0.45
N VAL A 262 -1.40 10.13 -0.82
CA VAL A 262 -0.83 9.42 -1.96
C VAL A 262 0.09 10.37 -2.71
N ALA A 263 1.33 9.96 -2.97
CA ALA A 263 2.25 10.66 -3.84
C ALA A 263 2.89 9.68 -4.83
N VAL A 264 2.96 10.03 -6.11
CA VAL A 264 3.42 9.14 -7.18
C VAL A 264 4.33 9.89 -8.14
N VAL A 265 5.51 9.34 -8.39
CA VAL A 265 6.40 9.77 -9.49
C VAL A 265 6.11 8.86 -10.69
N PRO A 266 5.93 9.38 -11.91
CA PRO A 266 6.19 10.77 -12.35
C PRO A 266 5.01 11.75 -12.23
N ASP A 267 3.82 11.32 -11.82
CA ASP A 267 2.60 12.14 -11.82
C ASP A 267 2.73 13.45 -11.00
N ASP A 268 3.46 13.39 -9.88
CA ASP A 268 3.75 14.52 -8.99
C ASP A 268 4.97 15.36 -9.36
N GLY A 269 5.64 15.01 -10.46
CA GLY A 269 6.85 15.66 -10.92
C GLY A 269 8.00 14.68 -11.10
N VAL A 270 8.68 14.82 -12.23
CA VAL A 270 9.88 14.05 -12.55
C VAL A 270 11.08 14.68 -11.81
N GLY A 271 11.78 13.91 -10.98
CA GLY A 271 12.98 14.36 -10.27
C GLY A 271 12.79 14.76 -8.80
N LEU A 272 11.68 14.38 -8.18
CA LEU A 272 11.54 14.45 -6.72
C LEU A 272 12.59 13.53 -6.06
N SER A 273 13.22 13.99 -4.98
CA SER A 273 14.03 13.13 -4.12
C SER A 273 13.14 12.19 -3.29
N GLU A 274 13.73 11.16 -2.69
CA GLU A 274 13.01 10.21 -1.82
C GLU A 274 12.31 10.96 -0.68
N GLN A 275 13.05 11.85 -0.02
CA GLN A 275 12.54 12.70 1.07
C GLN A 275 11.41 13.63 0.60
N ALA A 276 11.54 14.23 -0.59
CA ALA A 276 10.50 15.12 -1.12
C ALA A 276 9.21 14.34 -1.43
N LEU A 277 9.33 13.12 -1.95
CA LEU A 277 8.17 12.26 -2.24
C LEU A 277 7.46 11.81 -0.95
N LEU A 278 8.22 11.40 0.07
CA LEU A 278 7.69 11.06 1.40
C LEU A 278 6.98 12.26 2.04
N GLN A 279 7.64 13.41 2.07
CA GLN A 279 7.05 14.64 2.61
C GLN A 279 5.77 15.04 1.88
N LEU A 280 5.70 14.84 0.56
CA LEU A 280 4.48 15.09 -0.21
C LEU A 280 3.34 14.15 0.21
N ALA A 281 3.63 12.85 0.38
CA ALA A 281 2.63 11.89 0.86
C ALA A 281 2.16 12.24 2.29
N TYR A 282 3.07 12.60 3.20
CA TYR A 282 2.73 13.01 4.57
C TYR A 282 1.93 14.31 4.60
N GLY A 283 2.33 15.33 3.85
CA GLY A 283 1.58 16.59 3.77
C GLY A 283 0.16 16.39 3.24
N ARG A 284 -0.04 15.45 2.32
CA ARG A 284 -1.37 15.05 1.81
C ARG A 284 -2.18 14.29 2.85
N LEU A 285 -1.56 13.38 3.60
CA LEU A 285 -2.21 12.69 4.70
C LEU A 285 -2.69 13.69 5.76
N ASP A 286 -1.84 14.64 6.16
CA ASP A 286 -2.21 15.67 7.13
C ASP A 286 -3.36 16.55 6.60
N ALA A 287 -3.36 16.85 5.29
CA ALA A 287 -4.46 17.56 4.66
C ALA A 287 -5.77 16.74 4.66
N ALA A 288 -5.69 15.41 4.48
CA ALA A 288 -6.84 14.52 4.55
C ALA A 288 -7.46 14.54 5.96
N ILE A 289 -6.61 14.44 6.99
CA ILE A 289 -7.03 14.49 8.40
C ILE A 289 -7.66 15.84 8.73
N ARG A 290 -6.99 16.95 8.38
CA ARG A 290 -7.52 18.32 8.60
C ARG A 290 -8.85 18.59 7.89
N ALA A 291 -9.10 17.94 6.75
CA ALA A 291 -10.35 18.06 6.01
C ALA A 291 -11.51 17.24 6.62
N GLY A 292 -11.32 16.61 7.78
CA GLY A 292 -12.34 15.85 8.50
C GLY A 292 -12.21 14.32 8.34
N GLY A 293 -11.05 13.83 7.91
CA GLY A 293 -10.74 12.40 7.87
C GLY A 293 -11.49 11.60 6.80
N ASN A 294 -11.34 10.27 6.88
CA ASN A 294 -12.00 9.26 6.05
C ASN A 294 -11.91 9.52 4.54
N ARG A 295 -10.72 9.88 4.04
CA ARG A 295 -10.53 10.24 2.64
C ARG A 295 -9.10 10.04 2.17
N VAL A 296 -8.96 10.05 0.84
CA VAL A 296 -7.68 10.00 0.14
C VAL A 296 -7.34 11.38 -0.39
N MET A 297 -6.11 11.83 -0.19
CA MET A 297 -5.54 13.02 -0.82
C MET A 297 -4.39 12.59 -1.74
N ALA A 298 -4.48 12.97 -3.01
CA ALA A 298 -3.52 12.69 -4.09
C ALA A 298 -3.40 13.97 -4.95
N ALA A 299 -2.50 14.01 -5.94
CA ALA A 299 -2.32 15.20 -6.79
C ALA A 299 -3.63 15.64 -7.47
N SER A 300 -4.35 14.67 -8.01
CA SER A 300 -5.69 14.80 -8.58
C SER A 300 -6.80 14.86 -7.53
N ASN A 301 -6.54 14.54 -6.26
CA ASN A 301 -7.52 14.70 -5.18
C ASN A 301 -7.45 16.06 -4.45
N LEU A 302 -6.44 16.90 -4.73
CA LEU A 302 -6.59 18.36 -4.61
C LEU A 302 -7.59 18.92 -5.65
N GLN A 303 -7.86 18.14 -6.70
CA GLN A 303 -8.95 18.36 -7.66
C GLN A 303 -10.15 17.41 -7.38
N GLY A 304 -10.11 16.66 -6.26
CA GLY A 304 -11.02 15.57 -5.89
C GLY A 304 -12.32 16.00 -5.22
N ALA A 305 -12.74 17.24 -5.45
CA ALA A 305 -14.16 17.59 -5.40
C ALA A 305 -14.75 17.26 -6.78
N GLN A 306 -15.05 15.97 -6.98
CA GLN A 306 -15.73 15.39 -8.14
C GLN A 306 -14.91 15.44 -9.44
N LEU A 307 -15.09 14.43 -10.31
CA LEU A 307 -14.83 14.61 -11.75
C LEU A 307 -15.34 15.99 -12.17
N GLY A 308 -14.51 16.76 -12.89
CA GLY A 308 -14.80 18.10 -13.40
C GLY A 308 -16.27 18.35 -13.70
N SER A 309 -17.00 18.80 -12.68
CA SER A 309 -18.34 19.31 -12.83
C SER A 309 -18.18 20.79 -13.15
N CYS A 310 -18.96 21.29 -14.09
CA CYS A 310 -19.03 22.74 -14.30
C CYS A 310 -19.39 23.47 -12.99
N GLU A 311 -20.04 22.77 -12.05
CA GLU A 311 -20.43 23.28 -10.73
C GLU A 311 -19.23 23.61 -9.82
N SER A 312 -18.10 22.90 -9.91
CA SER A 312 -16.90 23.20 -9.11
C SER A 312 -15.86 24.04 -9.88
N PHE A 313 -15.77 23.85 -11.20
CA PHE A 313 -14.81 24.59 -12.05
C PHE A 313 -15.11 26.09 -12.10
N VAL A 314 -16.36 26.49 -12.28
CA VAL A 314 -16.73 27.90 -12.46
C VAL A 314 -16.46 28.75 -11.21
N PRO A 315 -16.82 28.31 -9.98
CA PRO A 315 -16.46 29.03 -8.77
C PRO A 315 -14.94 29.17 -8.56
N GLN A 316 -14.17 28.10 -8.78
CA GLN A 316 -12.71 28.11 -8.62
C GLN A 316 -12.02 29.02 -9.64
N PHE A 317 -12.45 28.95 -10.89
CA PHE A 317 -11.94 29.83 -11.95
C PHE A 317 -12.27 31.29 -11.65
N LYS A 318 -13.47 31.59 -11.14
CA LYS A 318 -13.86 32.94 -10.73
C LYS A 318 -13.01 33.47 -9.57
N GLU A 319 -12.74 32.64 -8.57
CA GLU A 319 -11.89 33.00 -7.43
C GLU A 319 -10.44 33.27 -7.88
N LEU A 320 -9.90 32.42 -8.76
CA LEU A 320 -8.57 32.61 -9.32
C LEU A 320 -8.45 33.92 -10.12
N LEU A 321 -9.47 34.27 -10.91
CA LEU A 321 -9.51 35.54 -11.63
C LEU A 321 -9.73 36.76 -10.71
N ALA A 322 -10.28 36.57 -9.52
CA ALA A 322 -10.49 37.64 -8.55
C ALA A 322 -9.24 37.96 -7.72
N THR A 323 -8.30 37.02 -7.62
CA THR A 323 -7.08 37.16 -6.79
C THR A 323 -5.92 37.84 -7.50
N ILE A 324 -5.98 37.98 -8.83
CA ILE A 324 -4.91 38.56 -9.64
C ILE A 324 -5.47 39.64 -10.56
N ASP A 325 -4.85 40.83 -10.55
CA ASP A 325 -5.14 41.88 -11.52
C ASP A 325 -4.75 41.39 -12.93
N PRO A 326 -5.65 41.42 -13.93
CA PRO A 326 -5.33 41.08 -15.32
C PRO A 326 -4.08 41.80 -15.86
N ALA A 327 -3.79 43.03 -15.41
CA ALA A 327 -2.59 43.75 -15.81
C ALA A 327 -1.30 43.12 -15.24
N ALA A 328 -1.36 42.47 -14.08
CA ALA A 328 -0.22 41.78 -13.47
C ALA A 328 0.14 40.47 -14.21
N MET A 329 -0.77 39.94 -15.03
CA MET A 329 -0.56 38.72 -15.81
C MET A 329 0.24 38.96 -17.10
N THR A 330 0.51 40.22 -17.46
CA THR A 330 1.23 40.64 -18.68
C THR A 330 2.53 39.87 -18.98
N PRO A 331 3.35 39.47 -17.97
CA PRO A 331 4.56 38.68 -18.20
C PRO A 331 4.32 37.24 -18.69
N CYS A 332 3.12 36.69 -18.51
CA CYS A 332 2.81 35.29 -18.82
C CYS A 332 1.52 35.11 -19.66
N LEU A 333 1.00 36.20 -20.24
CA LEU A 333 -0.23 36.19 -21.03
C LEU A 333 -0.18 35.24 -22.23
N GLY A 334 0.97 35.08 -22.87
CA GLY A 334 1.14 34.11 -23.96
C GLY A 334 0.94 32.69 -23.46
N THR A 335 1.61 32.34 -22.36
CA THR A 335 1.52 31.02 -21.74
C THR A 335 0.09 30.71 -21.26
N ILE A 336 -0.57 31.67 -20.61
CA ILE A 336 -1.95 31.51 -20.13
C ILE A 336 -2.92 31.40 -21.32
N GLY A 337 -2.76 32.23 -22.34
CA GLY A 337 -3.58 32.18 -23.54
C GLY A 337 -3.48 30.82 -24.24
N MET A 338 -2.29 30.22 -24.29
CA MET A 338 -2.10 28.88 -24.85
C MET A 338 -2.87 27.80 -24.08
N GLN A 339 -2.94 27.89 -22.74
CA GLN A 339 -3.74 26.97 -21.93
C GLN A 339 -5.25 27.16 -22.12
N LEU A 340 -5.70 28.37 -22.46
CA LEU A 340 -7.11 28.68 -22.70
C LEU A 340 -7.59 28.36 -24.12
N MET A 341 -6.68 28.09 -25.07
CA MET A 341 -7.05 27.82 -26.47
C MET A 341 -8.05 26.67 -26.68
N PRO A 342 -7.97 25.53 -25.96
CA PRO A 342 -8.98 24.47 -26.06
C PRO A 342 -10.39 24.97 -25.69
N LEU A 343 -10.51 25.80 -24.66
CA LEU A 343 -11.78 26.39 -24.23
C LEU A 343 -12.30 27.41 -25.26
N LEU A 344 -11.43 28.27 -25.79
CA LEU A 344 -11.80 29.25 -26.82
C LEU A 344 -12.31 28.58 -28.10
N ARG A 345 -11.69 27.46 -28.49
CA ARG A 345 -12.16 26.63 -29.62
C ARG A 345 -13.56 26.08 -29.38
N GLU A 346 -13.80 25.53 -28.19
CA GLU A 346 -15.12 24.96 -27.89
C GLU A 346 -16.19 26.05 -27.75
N LEU A 347 -15.84 27.23 -27.24
CA LEU A 347 -16.73 28.40 -27.19
C LEU A 347 -17.09 28.89 -28.60
N ASP A 348 -16.12 29.08 -29.49
CA ASP A 348 -16.41 29.51 -30.86
C ASP A 348 -17.20 28.47 -31.64
N LYS A 349 -16.92 27.19 -31.42
CA LYS A 349 -17.67 26.09 -32.03
C LYS A 349 -19.12 26.01 -31.52
N SER A 350 -19.35 26.25 -30.22
CA SER A 350 -20.68 26.12 -29.60
C SER A 350 -21.56 27.36 -29.81
N PHE A 351 -20.96 28.54 -29.86
CA PHE A 351 -21.68 29.82 -29.90
C PHE A 351 -21.44 30.63 -31.19
N HIS A 352 -20.56 30.18 -32.08
CA HIS A 352 -20.28 30.79 -33.39
C HIS A 352 -19.92 32.27 -33.30
N PHE A 353 -18.99 32.61 -32.41
CA PHE A 353 -18.53 33.99 -32.22
C PHE A 353 -17.74 34.53 -33.42
N GLY A 354 -17.22 33.65 -34.29
CA GLY A 354 -16.40 34.03 -35.43
C GLY A 354 -14.98 34.41 -35.02
N LEU A 355 -14.47 33.80 -33.94
CA LEU A 355 -13.14 34.09 -33.44
C LEU A 355 -12.08 33.60 -34.45
N PRO A 356 -11.03 34.39 -34.73
CA PRO A 356 -9.93 33.96 -35.59
C PRO A 356 -8.98 33.04 -34.80
N ILE A 357 -9.48 31.85 -34.42
CA ILE A 357 -8.81 30.88 -33.54
C ILE A 357 -7.37 30.59 -33.98
N GLU A 358 -7.14 30.43 -35.27
CA GLU A 358 -5.82 30.06 -35.80
C GLU A 358 -4.81 31.21 -35.70
N GLU A 359 -5.27 32.44 -35.94
CA GLU A 359 -4.44 33.64 -35.79
C GLU A 359 -4.15 33.92 -34.30
N MET A 360 -5.15 33.73 -33.44
CA MET A 360 -4.99 33.85 -31.98
C MET A 360 -3.98 32.83 -31.46
N HIS A 361 -4.10 31.56 -31.86
CA HIS A 361 -3.15 30.50 -31.48
C HIS A 361 -1.72 30.86 -31.88
N LYS A 362 -1.51 31.33 -33.12
CA LYS A 362 -0.19 31.73 -33.61
C LYS A 362 0.40 32.89 -32.79
N ARG A 363 -0.36 33.96 -32.56
CA ARG A 363 0.08 35.13 -31.80
C ARG A 363 0.39 34.78 -30.33
N LEU A 364 -0.44 33.94 -29.71
CA LEU A 364 -0.24 33.48 -28.33
C LEU A 364 0.97 32.55 -28.20
N TRP A 365 1.19 31.68 -29.19
CA TRP A 365 2.36 30.81 -29.23
C TRP A 365 3.66 31.59 -29.38
N ASP A 366 3.72 32.56 -30.30
CA ASP A 366 4.89 33.44 -30.48
C ASP A 366 5.18 34.24 -29.19
N ARG A 367 4.14 34.71 -28.51
CA ARG A 367 4.25 35.43 -27.24
C ARG A 367 4.73 34.51 -26.11
N ALA A 368 4.14 33.32 -25.95
CA ALA A 368 4.54 32.34 -24.94
C ALA A 368 6.01 31.92 -25.11
N ARG A 369 6.45 31.77 -26.36
CA ARG A 369 7.84 31.47 -26.69
C ARG A 369 8.79 32.60 -26.29
N ALA A 370 8.42 33.86 -26.52
CA ALA A 370 9.20 35.01 -26.10
C ALA A 370 9.27 35.14 -24.57
N GLU A 371 8.19 34.85 -23.86
CA GLU A 371 8.13 34.86 -22.39
C GLU A 371 9.10 33.85 -21.77
N ARG A 372 9.21 32.64 -22.35
CA ARG A 372 10.16 31.59 -21.92
C ARG A 372 11.63 31.89 -22.20
N MET A 373 11.94 32.88 -23.03
CA MET A 373 13.32 33.28 -23.33
C MET A 373 13.82 34.42 -22.43
N VAL A 374 12.92 35.03 -21.64
CA VAL A 374 13.20 36.18 -20.77
C VAL A 374 13.28 35.78 -19.29
N THR A 375 12.69 34.64 -18.93
CA THR A 375 12.89 33.91 -17.66
C THR A 375 14.10 33.00 -17.73
#